data_AF-A0A093U5M4-F1
#
_entry.id   AF-A0A093U5M4-F1
#
_cell.length_a   1.000
_cell.length_b   1.000
_cell.length_c   1.000
_cell.angle_alpha   90.00
_cell.angle_beta   90.00
_cell.angle_gamma   90.00
#
_symmetry.space_group_name_H-M   'P 1'
#
loop_
_entity.id
_entity.type
_entity.pdbx_description
1 polymer ?
#
loop_
_entity_poly.entity_id
_entity_poly.type
_entity_poly.pdbx_seq_one_letter_code
_entity_poly.pdbx_strand_id
1 'polypeptide(L)' 'MADIQSTQTRPEFQYRFLALGISSQGIVRIIATTEREAREKSPDGCVMVFAGRLPVQEVRHV' A
#
# COMPACT_ATOMS: atom_id res chain seq x y z
N MET A 1 -2.70 30.03 12.15
CA MET A 1 -3.61 28.88 11.97
C MET A 1 -3.27 28.28 10.62
N ALA A 2 -2.51 27.19 10.57
CA ALA A 2 -2.17 26.54 9.30
C ALA A 2 -3.24 25.50 8.99
N ASP A 3 -3.97 25.67 7.89
CA ASP A 3 -5.00 24.75 7.43
C ASP A 3 -4.40 23.38 7.10
N ILE A 4 -4.69 22.38 7.94
CA ILE A 4 -4.26 20.98 7.81
C ILE A 4 -5.13 20.23 6.76
N GLN A 5 -5.83 20.93 5.87
CA GLN A 5 -6.99 20.38 5.14
C GLN A 5 -6.81 20.21 3.62
N SER A 6 -5.70 19.63 3.14
CA SER A 6 -5.68 19.26 1.71
C SER A 6 -4.90 18.00 1.30
N THR A 7 -4.53 17.14 2.24
CA THR A 7 -4.13 15.75 1.91
C THR A 7 -5.10 14.71 2.47
N GLN A 8 -6.05 15.11 3.32
CA GLN A 8 -7.04 14.20 3.91
C GLN A 8 -8.20 13.87 2.96
N THR A 9 -8.54 14.75 2.02
CA THR A 9 -9.67 14.56 1.08
C THR A 9 -9.24 13.95 -0.26
N ARG A 10 -7.94 13.94 -0.55
CA ARG A 10 -7.34 13.30 -1.72
C ARG A 10 -6.00 12.71 -1.29
N PRO A 11 -5.92 11.40 -1.00
CA PRO A 11 -4.61 10.80 -0.79
C PRO A 11 -3.87 10.91 -2.12
N GLU A 12 -2.98 11.89 -2.26
CA GLU A 12 -2.11 12.00 -3.44
C GLU A 12 -1.23 10.76 -3.56
N PHE A 13 -0.96 10.11 -2.42
CA PHE A 13 -0.16 8.92 -2.34
C PHE A 13 -0.74 7.88 -1.39
N GLN A 14 -0.64 6.62 -1.79
CA GLN A 14 -1.02 5.42 -1.04
C GLN A 14 0.22 4.59 -0.71
N TYR A 15 0.24 3.95 0.45
CA TYR A 15 1.26 2.95 0.73
C TYR A 15 0.88 1.63 0.06
N ARG A 16 1.90 0.99 -0.52
CA ARG A 16 1.74 -0.25 -1.27
C ARG A 16 2.62 -1.31 -0.62
N PHE A 17 2.01 -2.39 -0.19
CA PHE A 17 2.69 -3.54 0.39
C PHE A 17 2.46 -4.76 -0.48
N LEU A 18 3.42 -5.67 -0.49
CA LEU A 18 3.35 -6.92 -1.22
C LEU A 18 3.50 -8.06 -0.21
N ALA A 19 2.58 -9.01 -0.20
CA ALA A 19 2.74 -10.24 0.54
C ALA A 19 3.19 -11.34 -0.43
N LEU A 20 4.37 -11.91 -0.18
CA LEU A 20 4.91 -13.04 -0.93
C LEU A 20 4.72 -14.31 -0.10
N GLY A 21 3.83 -15.19 -0.55
CA GLY A 21 3.57 -16.46 0.13
C GLY A 21 4.62 -17.52 -0.18
N ILE A 22 4.89 -18.38 0.81
CA ILE A 22 5.74 -19.57 0.60
C ILE A 22 4.94 -20.68 -0.14
N SER A 23 3.60 -20.69 0.03
CA SER A 23 2.68 -21.65 -0.58
C SER A 23 2.04 -21.16 -1.89
N SER A 24 2.02 -19.86 -2.10
CA SER A 24 1.44 -19.20 -3.27
C SER A 24 2.56 -18.53 -4.03
N GLN A 25 2.88 -19.01 -5.23
CA GLN A 25 3.76 -18.31 -6.20
C GLN A 25 3.19 -16.93 -6.66
N GLY A 26 2.09 -16.46 -6.06
CA GLY A 26 1.50 -15.16 -6.31
C GLY A 26 1.96 -14.08 -5.34
N ILE A 27 2.31 -12.91 -5.89
CA ILE A 27 2.48 -11.67 -5.14
C ILE A 27 1.09 -11.08 -4.87
N VAL A 28 0.68 -10.99 -3.61
CA VAL A 28 -0.58 -10.34 -3.22
C VAL A 28 -0.32 -8.86 -2.98
N ARG A 29 -0.95 -7.99 -3.78
CA ARG A 29 -0.91 -6.53 -3.59
C ARG A 29 -1.83 -6.12 -2.46
N ILE A 30 -1.26 -5.58 -1.40
CA ILE A 30 -1.99 -5.02 -0.27
C ILE A 30 -1.93 -3.50 -0.38
N ILE A 31 -3.10 -2.87 -0.52
CA ILE A 31 -3.26 -1.42 -0.43
C ILE A 31 -3.66 -1.09 1.00
N ALA A 32 -2.82 -0.31 1.67
CA ALA A 32 -3.04 0.09 3.05
C ALA A 32 -2.58 1.54 3.23
N THR A 33 -3.18 2.22 4.21
CA THR A 33 -2.76 3.57 4.59
C THR A 33 -1.71 3.57 5.71
N THR A 34 -1.57 2.44 6.40
CA THR A 34 -0.64 2.23 7.51
C THR A 34 -0.01 0.83 7.48
N GLU A 35 1.15 0.66 8.12
CA GLU A 35 1.82 -0.65 8.23
C GLU A 35 0.99 -1.67 9.01
N ARG A 36 0.30 -1.23 10.07
CA ARG A 36 -0.58 -2.08 10.87
C ARG A 36 -1.71 -2.68 10.02
N GLU A 37 -2.39 -1.84 9.24
CA GLU A 37 -3.47 -2.29 8.35
C GLU A 37 -2.93 -3.24 7.26
N ALA A 38 -1.71 -3.01 6.78
CA ALA A 38 -1.05 -3.92 5.84
C ALA A 38 -0.74 -5.28 6.49
N ARG A 39 -0.34 -5.29 7.76
CA ARG A 39 -0.02 -6.51 8.52
C ARG A 39 -1.26 -7.32 8.87
N GLU A 40 -2.37 -6.67 9.20
CA GLU A 40 -3.67 -7.34 9.39
C GLU A 40 -4.20 -7.98 8.09
N LYS A 41 -3.94 -7.34 6.94
CA LYS A 41 -4.30 -7.88 5.62
C LYS A 41 -3.30 -8.92 5.10
N SER A 42 -2.17 -9.11 5.77
CA SER A 42 -1.16 -10.07 5.33
C SER A 42 -1.58 -11.50 5.70
N PRO A 43 -1.57 -12.46 4.76
CA PRO A 43 -1.88 -13.85 5.07
C PRO A 43 -0.77 -14.47 5.92
N ASP A 44 -1.14 -15.36 6.85
CA ASP A 44 -0.19 -16.15 7.62
C ASP A 44 0.72 -16.96 6.69
N GLY A 45 2.03 -16.93 6.97
CA GLY A 45 3.03 -17.62 6.13
C GLY A 45 3.45 -16.86 4.87
N CYS A 46 3.19 -15.54 4.79
CA CYS A 46 3.72 -14.65 3.75
C CYS A 46 4.76 -13.67 4.30
N VAL A 47 5.81 -13.40 3.52
CA VAL A 47 6.75 -12.31 3.79
C VAL A 47 6.15 -11.01 3.28
N MET A 48 6.07 -10.01 4.16
CA MET A 48 5.57 -8.68 3.80
C MET A 48 6.72 -7.78 3.33
N VAL A 49 6.58 -7.23 2.13
CA VAL A 49 7.56 -6.33 1.50
C VAL A 49 6.91 -4.96 1.33
N PHE A 50 7.57 -3.95 1.88
CA PHE A 50 7.20 -2.55 1.63
C PHE A 50 7.65 -2.15 0.22
N ALA A 51 6.69 -1.91 -0.68
CA ALA A 51 7.00 -1.53 -2.07
C ALA A 51 7.14 -0.01 -2.27
N GLY A 52 6.66 0.80 -1.32
CA GLY A 52 6.81 2.24 -1.34
C GLY A 52 5.49 3.00 -1.23
N ARG A 53 5.62 4.33 -1.28
CA ARG A 53 4.50 5.28 -1.27
C ARG A 53 4.26 5.73 -2.72
N LEU A 54 3.25 5.16 -3.36
CA LEU A 54 2.95 5.39 -4.77
C LEU A 54 1.82 6.42 -4.92
N PRO A 55 1.83 7.26 -5.97
CA PRO A 55 0.72 8.15 -6.22
C PRO A 55 -0.56 7.35 -6.48
N VAL A 56 -1.72 7.85 -6.02
CA VAL A 56 -3.02 7.19 -6.26
C VAL A 56 -3.38 7.19 -7.75
N GLN A 57 -2.83 8.13 -8.51
CA GLN A 57 -2.98 8.17 -9.96
C GLN A 57 -1.78 7.49 -10.63
N GLU A 58 -2.05 6.37 -11.31
CA GLU A 58 -1.04 5.70 -12.13
C GLU A 58 -0.72 6.55 -13.37
N VAL A 59 0.55 6.84 -13.58
CA VAL A 59 1.02 7.50 -14.81
C VAL A 59 0.86 6.52 -15.96
N ARG A 60 -0.08 6.80 -16.87
CA ARG A 60 -0.16 6.09 -18.15
C ARG A 60 0.93 6.63 -19.05
N HIS A 61 1.83 5.77 -19.48
CA HIS A 61 2.73 6.08 -20.59
C HIS A 61 1.87 6.10 -21.86
N VAL A 62 1.91 7.20 -22.61
CA VAL A 62 1.26 7.35 -23.92
C VAL A 62 2.21 6.97 -25.05
#